data_AF-A0A6B2SH96-F1
#
_entry.id   AF-A0A6B2SH96-F1
#
_cell.length_a   1.000
_cell.length_b   1.000
_cell.length_c   1.000
_cell.angle_alpha   90.00
_cell.angle_beta   90.00
_cell.angle_gamma   90.00
#
_symmetry.space_group_name_H-M   'P 1'
#
loop_
_entity.id
_entity.type
_entity.pdbx_description
1 polymer ?
#
loop_
_entity_poly.entity_id
_entity_poly.type
_entity_poly.pdbx_seq_one_letter_code
_entity_poly.pdbx_strand_id
1 'polypeptide(L)'
;VLARRIAAREEADLFTEFCQWLPTAAVMAALGLPHEDTARVQVWCRGGLTHLGGHHHELDARLRPHLDRRRAHPGTDLLSVLCGAEIDGRPLSDEAVCGLVGSLLGGGGEATALAFASFLANLLDDPQQLAVVRERRALIPAAWAESLRRDPPAPVVLRRAVRRV
;
A
#
# COMPACT_ATOMS: atom_id res chain seq x y z
N VAL A 1 -5.25 2.56 -16.59
CA VAL A 1 -6.74 2.56 -16.65
C VAL A 1 -7.32 3.69 -15.81
N LEU A 2 -6.97 3.81 -14.52
CA LEU A 2 -7.50 4.86 -13.63
C LEU A 2 -7.33 6.29 -14.17
N ALA A 3 -6.11 6.69 -14.55
CA ALA A 3 -5.84 8.03 -15.09
C ALA A 3 -6.66 8.36 -16.36
N ARG A 4 -6.97 7.36 -17.21
CA ARG A 4 -7.78 7.59 -18.42
C ARG A 4 -9.24 7.91 -18.10
N ARG A 5 -9.78 7.40 -16.97
CA ARG A 5 -11.17 7.64 -16.56
C ARG A 5 -11.39 9.08 -16.12
N ILE A 6 -10.37 9.68 -15.48
CA ILE A 6 -10.41 11.07 -15.01
C ILE A 6 -9.97 12.06 -16.08
N ALA A 7 -9.07 11.69 -17.00
CA ALA A 7 -8.52 12.60 -18.00
C ALA A 7 -9.55 13.15 -19.01
N ALA A 8 -10.71 12.51 -19.14
CA ALA A 8 -11.79 12.95 -20.02
C ALA A 8 -12.75 13.98 -19.37
N ARG A 9 -12.50 14.35 -18.10
CA ARG A 9 -13.34 15.27 -17.33
C ARG A 9 -12.56 16.53 -16.98
N GLU A 10 -13.26 17.65 -16.89
CA GLU A 10 -12.68 18.93 -16.44
C GLU A 10 -12.36 18.91 -14.94
N GLU A 11 -13.16 18.19 -14.15
CA GLU A 11 -12.99 18.08 -12.70
C GLU A 11 -13.04 16.62 -12.24
N ALA A 12 -12.19 16.30 -11.28
CA ALA A 12 -12.14 15.00 -10.61
C ALA A 12 -11.60 15.14 -9.19
N ASP A 13 -12.11 14.31 -8.29
CA ASP A 13 -11.50 14.13 -6.97
C ASP A 13 -10.33 13.15 -7.10
N LEU A 14 -9.11 13.69 -7.19
CA LEU A 14 -7.91 12.89 -7.37
C LEU A 14 -7.66 11.93 -6.21
N PHE A 15 -8.13 12.22 -5.00
CA PHE A 15 -7.94 11.33 -3.87
C PHE A 15 -8.84 10.10 -4.00
N THR A 16 -10.15 10.32 -4.11
CA THR A 16 -11.13 9.22 -4.13
C THR A 16 -11.17 8.48 -5.46
N GLU A 17 -10.81 9.12 -6.57
CA GLU A 17 -10.89 8.50 -7.89
C GLU A 17 -9.56 7.89 -8.35
N PHE A 18 -8.43 8.29 -7.75
CA PHE A 18 -7.10 7.85 -8.18
C PHE A 18 -6.19 7.40 -7.03
N CYS A 19 -5.87 8.28 -6.07
CA CYS A 19 -4.80 8.05 -5.08
C CYS A 19 -5.08 6.85 -4.17
N GLN A 20 -6.33 6.63 -3.77
CA GLN A 20 -6.64 5.48 -2.91
C GLN A 20 -6.57 4.13 -3.62
N TRP A 21 -6.83 4.09 -4.93
CA TRP A 21 -6.98 2.87 -5.70
C TRP A 21 -5.64 2.29 -6.16
N LEU A 22 -4.74 3.15 -6.62
CA LEU A 22 -3.49 2.72 -7.22
C LEU A 22 -2.61 1.91 -6.24
N PRO A 23 -2.37 2.35 -5.00
CA PRO A 23 -1.49 1.64 -4.07
C PRO A 23 -2.08 0.31 -3.63
N THR A 24 -3.37 0.27 -3.29
CA THR A 24 -4.04 -0.97 -2.87
C THR A 24 -3.99 -2.02 -3.98
N ALA A 25 -4.25 -1.61 -5.23
CA ALA A 25 -4.16 -2.51 -6.38
C ALA A 25 -2.72 -3.01 -6.60
N ALA A 26 -1.70 -2.16 -6.38
CA ALA A 26 -0.30 -2.54 -6.51
C ALA A 26 0.12 -3.58 -5.46
N VAL A 27 -0.29 -3.41 -4.19
CA VAL A 27 -0.01 -4.39 -3.13
C VAL A 27 -0.72 -5.72 -3.40
N MET A 28 -2.00 -5.67 -3.81
CA MET A 28 -2.76 -6.87 -4.20
C MET A 28 -2.08 -7.63 -5.34
N ALA A 29 -1.62 -6.92 -6.37
CA ALA A 29 -0.89 -7.51 -7.49
C ALA A 29 0.44 -8.15 -7.04
N ALA A 30 1.21 -7.46 -6.18
CA ALA A 30 2.46 -7.99 -5.65
C ALA A 30 2.25 -9.27 -4.83
N LEU A 31 1.15 -9.35 -4.07
CA LEU A 31 0.74 -10.54 -3.31
C LEU A 31 0.13 -11.65 -4.18
N GLY A 32 -0.13 -11.40 -5.47
CA GLY A 32 -0.80 -12.37 -6.35
C GLY A 32 -2.26 -12.64 -5.96
N LEU A 33 -2.90 -11.69 -5.29
CA LEU A 33 -4.30 -11.75 -4.88
C LEU A 33 -5.22 -11.20 -5.97
N PRO A 34 -6.46 -11.72 -6.08
CA PRO A 34 -7.38 -11.31 -7.14
C PRO A 34 -7.85 -9.86 -6.97
N HIS A 35 -7.98 -9.13 -8.08
CA HIS A 35 -8.35 -7.71 -8.05
C HIS A 35 -9.79 -7.45 -7.57
N GLU A 36 -10.68 -8.43 -7.65
CA GLU A 36 -12.08 -8.32 -7.17
C GLU A 36 -12.17 -8.00 -5.67
N ASP A 37 -11.13 -8.32 -4.91
CA ASP A 37 -11.06 -8.05 -3.48
C ASP A 37 -10.57 -6.63 -3.14
N THR A 38 -10.04 -5.90 -4.12
CA THR A 38 -9.40 -4.58 -3.90
C THR A 38 -10.32 -3.59 -3.19
N ALA A 39 -11.62 -3.56 -3.53
CA ALA A 39 -12.57 -2.63 -2.93
C ALA A 39 -12.84 -2.93 -1.43
N ARG A 40 -12.91 -4.21 -1.04
CA ARG A 40 -13.09 -4.60 0.37
C ARG A 40 -11.81 -4.43 1.16
N VAL A 41 -10.68 -4.78 0.55
CA VAL A 41 -9.35 -4.56 1.13
C VAL A 41 -9.11 -3.08 1.39
N GLN A 42 -9.52 -2.19 0.49
CA GLN A 42 -9.45 -0.75 0.73
C GLN A 42 -10.20 -0.29 1.98
N VAL A 43 -11.37 -0.89 2.27
CA VAL A 43 -12.13 -0.57 3.49
C VAL A 43 -11.33 -0.94 4.72
N TRP A 44 -10.67 -2.10 4.71
CA TRP A 44 -9.77 -2.51 5.79
C TRP A 44 -8.55 -1.58 5.89
N CYS A 45 -7.93 -1.21 4.76
CA CYS A 45 -6.80 -0.29 4.75
C CYS A 45 -7.15 1.11 5.29
N ARG A 46 -8.37 1.61 5.07
CA ARG A 46 -8.86 2.89 5.60
C ARG A 46 -9.02 2.91 7.12
N GLY A 47 -9.00 1.76 7.79
CA GLY A 47 -8.87 1.69 9.26
C GLY A 47 -7.50 2.15 9.76
N GLY A 48 -6.52 2.28 8.86
CA GLY A 48 -5.20 2.84 9.10
C GLY A 48 -4.39 2.12 10.15
N LEU A 49 -3.69 2.88 11.00
CA LEU A 49 -2.80 2.36 12.05
C LEU A 49 -3.50 1.45 13.06
N THR A 50 -4.84 1.53 13.20
CA THR A 50 -5.57 0.61 14.09
C THR A 50 -5.51 -0.85 13.63
N HIS A 51 -5.11 -1.08 12.39
CA HIS A 51 -5.03 -2.40 11.75
C HIS A 51 -3.57 -2.89 11.61
N LEU A 52 -2.57 -2.05 11.94
CA LEU A 52 -1.18 -2.49 11.99
C LEU A 52 -0.96 -3.40 13.20
N GLY A 53 -0.96 -4.71 12.95
CA GLY A 53 -0.68 -5.74 13.95
C GLY A 53 -1.90 -6.33 14.65
N GLY A 54 -3.12 -6.03 14.17
CA GLY A 54 -4.34 -6.68 14.64
C GLY A 54 -4.68 -7.93 13.80
N HIS A 55 -5.09 -9.02 14.45
CA HIS A 55 -5.65 -10.17 13.75
C HIS A 55 -7.01 -9.81 13.15
N HIS A 56 -7.12 -9.93 11.83
CA HIS A 56 -8.36 -9.73 11.10
C HIS A 56 -8.94 -11.09 10.74
N HIS A 57 -9.81 -11.63 11.59
CA HIS A 57 -10.42 -12.95 11.34
C HIS A 57 -11.08 -13.07 9.95
N GLU A 58 -11.65 -11.98 9.42
CA GLU A 58 -12.21 -11.95 8.05
C GLU A 58 -11.10 -12.04 6.98
N LEU A 59 -9.98 -11.34 7.17
CA LEU A 59 -8.82 -11.42 6.28
C LEU A 59 -8.19 -12.81 6.33
N ASP A 60 -8.01 -13.38 7.52
CA ASP A 60 -7.42 -14.71 7.71
C ASP A 60 -8.24 -15.79 7.01
N ALA A 61 -9.57 -15.76 7.19
CA ALA A 61 -10.49 -16.68 6.54
C ALA A 61 -10.44 -16.56 5.01
N ARG A 62 -10.27 -15.33 4.50
CA ARG A 62 -10.21 -15.08 3.06
C ARG A 62 -8.86 -15.41 2.43
N LEU A 63 -7.77 -15.20 3.17
CA LEU A 63 -6.43 -15.55 2.72
C LEU A 63 -6.20 -17.06 2.73
N ARG A 64 -6.84 -17.81 3.64
CA ARG A 64 -6.64 -19.25 3.82
C ARG A 64 -6.58 -20.06 2.51
N PRO A 65 -7.55 -19.97 1.58
CA PRO A 65 -7.51 -20.74 0.34
C PRO A 65 -6.33 -20.35 -0.57
N HIS A 66 -5.90 -19.09 -0.50
CA HIS A 66 -4.74 -18.61 -1.24
C HIS A 66 -3.44 -19.17 -0.65
N LEU A 67 -3.31 -19.23 0.68
CA LEU A 67 -2.17 -19.81 1.37
C LEU A 67 -2.04 -21.30 1.03
N ASP A 68 -3.11 -22.08 1.18
CA ASP A 68 -3.11 -23.52 0.90
C ASP A 68 -2.68 -23.80 -0.55
N ARG A 69 -3.22 -23.01 -1.49
CA ARG A 69 -2.85 -23.10 -2.90
C ARG A 69 -1.38 -22.77 -3.15
N ARG A 70 -0.83 -21.73 -2.50
CA ARG A 70 0.58 -21.33 -2.67
C ARG A 70 1.55 -22.28 -2.01
N ARG A 71 1.17 -22.93 -0.91
CA ARG A 71 1.96 -23.99 -0.29
C ARG A 71 2.03 -25.24 -1.17
N ALA A 72 0.91 -25.62 -1.78
CA ALA A 72 0.87 -26.77 -2.70
C ALA A 72 1.50 -26.48 -4.07
N HIS A 73 1.32 -25.25 -4.58
CA HIS A 73 1.78 -24.82 -5.90
C HIS A 73 2.37 -23.39 -5.81
N PRO A 74 3.64 -23.26 -5.41
CA PRO A 74 4.30 -21.96 -5.30
C PRO A 74 4.37 -21.23 -6.64
N GLY A 75 4.08 -19.92 -6.62
CA GLY A 75 4.27 -19.02 -7.75
C GLY A 75 5.46 -18.09 -7.56
N THR A 76 5.48 -16.99 -8.31
CA THR A 76 6.51 -15.93 -8.22
C THR A 76 6.03 -14.69 -7.46
N ASP A 77 4.84 -14.75 -6.85
CA ASP A 77 4.25 -13.65 -6.08
C ASP A 77 4.77 -13.61 -4.65
N LEU A 78 4.62 -12.45 -4.00
CA LEU A 78 5.08 -12.22 -2.64
C LEU A 78 4.40 -13.16 -1.64
N LEU A 79 3.15 -13.56 -1.87
CA LEU A 79 2.47 -14.52 -1.01
C LEU A 79 3.15 -15.90 -1.06
N SER A 80 3.60 -16.34 -2.23
CA SER A 80 4.39 -17.57 -2.40
C SER A 80 5.71 -17.49 -1.65
N VAL A 81 6.38 -16.33 -1.72
CA VAL A 81 7.62 -16.08 -0.96
C VAL A 81 7.36 -16.20 0.55
N LEU A 82 6.29 -15.60 1.06
CA LEU A 82 5.93 -15.68 2.48
C LEU A 82 5.55 -17.10 2.90
N CYS A 83 4.80 -17.84 2.08
CA CYS A 83 4.43 -19.23 2.37
C CYS A 83 5.63 -20.20 2.37
N GLY A 84 6.67 -19.90 1.59
CA GLY A 84 7.91 -20.68 1.54
C GLY A 84 9.02 -20.17 2.47
N ALA A 85 8.79 -19.07 3.21
CA ALA A 85 9.79 -18.50 4.10
C ALA A 85 9.92 -19.30 5.40
N GLU A 86 11.16 -19.32 5.92
CA GLU A 86 11.51 -19.96 7.18
C GLU A 86 12.20 -18.97 8.13
N ILE A 87 11.94 -19.13 9.42
CA ILE A 87 12.66 -18.45 10.51
C ILE A 87 13.27 -19.54 11.38
N ASP A 88 14.58 -19.48 11.60
CA ASP A 88 15.33 -20.49 12.37
C ASP A 88 15.08 -21.93 11.88
N GLY A 89 14.99 -22.10 10.55
CA GLY A 89 14.74 -23.39 9.89
C GLY A 89 13.31 -23.92 10.08
N ARG A 90 12.36 -23.08 10.51
CA ARG A 90 10.94 -23.43 10.65
C ARG A 90 10.08 -22.62 9.69
N PRO A 91 9.15 -23.24 8.96
CA PRO A 91 8.20 -22.52 8.12
C PRO A 91 7.38 -21.52 8.93
N LEU A 92 7.06 -20.38 8.32
CA LEU A 92 6.10 -19.45 8.90
C LEU A 92 4.74 -20.14 9.09
N SER A 93 4.11 -19.92 10.25
CA SER A 93 2.72 -20.32 10.47
C SER A 93 1.79 -19.51 9.57
N ASP A 94 0.61 -20.04 9.27
CA ASP A 94 -0.36 -19.30 8.46
C ASP A 94 -0.83 -18.02 9.15
N GLU A 95 -0.90 -18.04 10.49
CA GLU A 95 -1.16 -16.85 11.30
C GLU A 95 -0.09 -15.77 11.08
N ALA A 96 1.19 -16.15 11.09
CA ALA A 96 2.28 -15.22 10.82
C ALA A 96 2.23 -14.68 9.38
N VAL A 97 1.97 -15.54 8.39
CA VAL A 97 1.81 -15.13 6.99
C VAL A 97 0.65 -14.15 6.84
N CYS A 98 -0.52 -14.45 7.41
CA CYS A 98 -1.68 -13.55 7.37
C CYS A 98 -1.39 -12.21 8.06
N GLY A 99 -0.72 -12.22 9.21
CA GLY A 99 -0.34 -10.99 9.91
C GLY A 99 0.61 -10.10 9.09
N LEU A 100 1.57 -10.72 8.38
CA LEU A 100 2.47 -10.00 7.46
C LEU A 100 1.72 -9.44 6.26
N VAL A 101 0.83 -10.23 5.65
CA VAL A 101 -0.03 -9.77 4.54
C VAL A 101 -0.92 -8.60 4.98
N GLY A 102 -1.57 -8.70 6.13
CA GLY A 102 -2.38 -7.62 6.70
C GLY A 102 -1.56 -6.36 6.94
N SER A 103 -0.34 -6.49 7.46
CA SER A 103 0.59 -5.37 7.66
C SER A 103 0.98 -4.71 6.34
N LEU A 104 1.23 -5.48 5.28
CA LEU A 104 1.54 -4.96 3.95
C LEU A 104 0.35 -4.23 3.32
N LEU A 105 -0.86 -4.79 3.46
CA LEU A 105 -2.09 -4.17 2.97
C LEU A 105 -2.38 -2.86 3.70
N GLY A 106 -2.38 -2.87 5.03
CA GLY A 106 -2.64 -1.69 5.85
C GLY A 106 -1.57 -0.60 5.67
N GLY A 107 -0.30 -0.96 5.86
CA GLY A 107 0.82 0.00 5.78
C GLY A 107 1.09 0.50 4.36
N GLY A 108 0.99 -0.37 3.35
CA GLY A 108 1.27 -0.02 1.97
C GLY A 108 0.13 0.70 1.26
N GLY A 109 -1.12 0.47 1.67
CA GLY A 109 -2.30 1.06 1.04
C GLY A 109 -2.48 2.54 1.39
N GLU A 110 -2.74 2.84 2.66
CA GLU A 110 -3.15 4.19 3.09
C GLU A 110 -2.00 5.19 3.06
N ALA A 111 -0.85 4.87 3.66
CA ALA A 111 0.28 5.79 3.72
C ALA A 111 0.76 6.20 2.31
N THR A 112 0.78 5.25 1.38
CA THR A 112 1.13 5.52 -0.03
C THR A 112 0.04 6.36 -0.71
N ALA A 113 -1.25 6.11 -0.44
CA ALA A 113 -2.34 6.93 -0.98
C ALA A 113 -2.23 8.39 -0.53
N LEU A 114 -1.95 8.62 0.75
CA LEU A 114 -1.73 9.96 1.31
C LEU A 114 -0.48 10.62 0.72
N ALA A 115 0.63 9.89 0.58
CA ALA A 115 1.84 10.40 -0.07
C ALA A 115 1.59 10.81 -1.54
N PHE A 116 0.83 10.02 -2.28
CA PHE A 116 0.41 10.35 -3.65
C PHE A 116 -0.46 11.61 -3.68
N ALA A 117 -1.41 11.73 -2.75
CA ALA A 117 -2.28 12.89 -2.66
C ALA A 117 -1.47 14.17 -2.41
N SER A 118 -0.55 14.15 -1.42
CA SER A 118 0.34 15.28 -1.15
C SER A 118 1.24 15.59 -2.34
N PHE A 119 1.79 14.58 -3.01
CA PHE A 119 2.63 14.80 -4.20
C PHE A 119 1.86 15.49 -5.34
N LEU A 120 0.63 15.07 -5.60
CA LEU A 120 -0.21 15.71 -6.61
C LEU A 120 -0.60 17.12 -6.19
N ALA A 121 -1.01 17.33 -4.94
CA ALA A 121 -1.34 18.65 -4.40
C ALA A 121 -0.14 19.60 -4.52
N ASN A 122 1.05 19.16 -4.11
CA ASN A 122 2.28 19.95 -4.17
C ASN A 122 2.64 20.40 -5.59
N LEU A 123 2.40 19.56 -6.60
CA LEU A 123 2.62 19.94 -7.99
C LEU A 123 1.49 20.83 -8.54
N LEU A 124 0.23 20.59 -8.16
CA LEU A 124 -0.90 21.37 -8.65
C LEU A 124 -0.95 22.78 -8.03
N ASP A 125 -0.50 22.92 -6.79
CA ASP A 125 -0.37 24.21 -6.08
C ASP A 125 0.81 25.05 -6.59
N ASP A 126 1.79 24.44 -7.28
CA ASP A 126 2.92 25.12 -7.92
C ASP A 126 3.02 24.77 -9.42
N PRO A 127 2.28 25.48 -10.29
CA PRO A 127 2.27 25.24 -11.73
C PRO A 127 3.64 25.39 -12.41
N GLN A 128 4.55 26.20 -11.85
CA GLN A 128 5.89 26.38 -12.40
C GLN A 128 6.74 25.13 -12.17
N GLN A 129 6.70 24.57 -10.96
CA GLN A 129 7.35 23.28 -10.67
C GLN A 129 6.74 22.13 -11.46
N LEU A 130 5.41 22.10 -11.60
CA LEU A 130 4.75 21.12 -12.44
C LEU A 130 5.22 21.20 -13.90
N ALA A 131 5.38 22.39 -14.48
CA ALA A 131 5.91 22.55 -15.83
C ALA A 131 7.33 21.97 -15.96
N VAL A 132 8.22 22.27 -15.00
CA VAL A 132 9.59 21.75 -14.96
C VAL A 132 9.61 20.21 -14.88
N VAL A 133 8.82 19.61 -13.99
CA VAL A 133 8.74 18.13 -13.84
C VAL A 133 8.10 17.47 -15.07
N ARG A 134 7.16 18.14 -15.74
CA ARG A 134 6.56 17.66 -17.00
C ARG A 134 7.57 17.65 -18.15
N GLU A 135 8.33 18.72 -18.32
CA GLU A 135 9.38 18.82 -19.34
C GLU A 135 10.55 17.87 -19.07
N ARG A 136 10.93 17.72 -17.80
CA ARG A 136 12.08 16.92 -17.36
C ARG A 136 11.63 15.77 -16.45
N ARG A 137 11.03 14.74 -17.06
CA ARG A 137 10.49 13.55 -16.35
C ARG A 137 11.51 12.84 -15.45
N ALA A 138 12.80 12.98 -15.72
CA ALA A 138 13.88 12.47 -14.87
C ALA A 138 13.90 13.10 -13.46
N LEU A 139 13.22 14.22 -13.23
CA LEU A 139 13.10 14.87 -11.93
C LEU A 139 12.03 14.25 -11.01
N ILE A 140 11.17 13.35 -11.52
CA ILE A 140 10.09 12.75 -10.72
C ILE A 140 10.59 12.10 -9.43
N PRO A 141 11.69 11.30 -9.41
CA PRO A 141 12.20 10.74 -8.17
C PRO A 141 12.61 11.80 -7.15
N ALA A 142 13.22 12.90 -7.60
CA ALA A 142 13.62 14.00 -6.73
C ALA A 142 12.41 14.78 -6.20
N ALA A 143 11.45 15.10 -7.06
CA ALA A 143 10.21 15.77 -6.67
C ALA A 143 9.38 14.91 -5.70
N TRP A 144 9.36 13.59 -5.89
CA TRP A 144 8.72 12.65 -4.97
C TRP A 144 9.39 12.65 -3.60
N ALA A 145 10.73 12.54 -3.57
CA ALA A 145 11.49 12.59 -2.32
C ALA A 145 11.28 13.92 -1.57
N GLU A 146 11.27 15.04 -2.29
CA GLU A 146 11.02 16.36 -1.71
C GLU A 146 9.59 16.50 -1.18
N SER A 147 8.59 15.95 -1.88
CA SER A 147 7.22 15.91 -1.39
C SER A 147 7.09 15.09 -0.11
N LEU A 148 7.78 13.95 -0.01
CA LEU A 148 7.79 13.14 1.23
C LEU A 148 8.47 13.86 2.40
N ARG A 149 9.48 14.69 2.11
CA ARG A 149 10.15 15.52 3.11
C ARG A 149 9.24 16.66 3.58
N ARG A 150 8.50 17.29 2.67
CA ARG A 150 7.57 18.40 2.95
C ARG A 150 6.33 17.92 3.70
N ASP A 151 5.67 16.88 3.17
CA ASP A 151 4.37 16.39 3.63
C ASP A 151 4.44 14.86 3.86
N PRO A 152 5.12 14.41 4.93
CA PRO A 152 5.24 12.99 5.22
C PRO A 152 3.87 12.38 5.59
N PRO A 153 3.48 11.23 5.02
CA PRO A 153 2.19 10.60 5.31
C PRO A 153 2.10 10.03 6.74
N ALA A 154 3.24 9.77 7.38
CA ALA A 154 3.34 9.26 8.75
C ALA A 154 4.39 10.08 9.54
N PRO A 155 4.04 11.30 10.00
CA PRO A 155 4.98 12.21 10.64
C PRO A 155 5.42 11.74 12.04
N VAL A 156 4.67 10.84 12.67
CA VAL A 156 4.92 10.38 14.04
C VAL A 156 4.88 8.86 14.07
N VAL A 157 5.88 8.27 14.72
CA VAL A 157 5.88 6.84 15.07
C VAL A 157 5.97 6.71 16.57
N LEU A 158 4.94 6.14 17.18
CA LEU A 158 4.88 5.94 18.62
C LEU A 158 5.88 4.86 19.06
N ARG A 159 6.51 5.08 20.22
CA ARG A 159 7.44 4.14 20.84
C ARG A 159 7.07 3.96 22.30
N ARG A 160 7.22 2.73 22.81
CA ARG A 160 7.06 2.42 24.23
C ARG A 160 8.43 2.34 24.89
N ALA A 161 8.64 3.11 25.95
CA ALA A 161 9.82 2.96 26.78
C ALA A 161 9.80 1.59 27.48
N VAL A 162 10.86 0.79 27.28
CA VAL A 162 11.01 -0.54 27.91
C VAL A 162 11.68 -0.47 29.29
N ARG A 163 12.21 0.70 29.64
CA ARG A 163 12.81 1.06 30.91
C ARG A 163 12.66 2.56 31.11
N ARG A 164 12.84 3.04 32.34
CA ARG A 164 12.86 4.48 32.63
C ARG A 164 14.01 5.13 31.84
N VAL A 165 13.72 6.22 31.13
CA VAL A 165 14.69 7.02 30.37
C VAL A 165 15.26 8.09 31.29
#